data_AF-A0A0A2XVK0-F1
#
_entry.id   AF-A0A0A2XVK0-F1
#
_cell.length_a   1.000
_cell.length_b   1.000
_cell.length_c   1.000
_cell.angle_alpha   90.00
_cell.angle_beta   90.00
_cell.angle_gamma   90.00
#
_symmetry.space_group_name_H-M   'P 1'
#
loop_
_entity.id
_entity.type
_entity.pdbx_description
1 polymer ?
#
loop_
_entity_poly.entity_id
_entity_poly.type
_entity_poly.pdbx_seq_one_letter_code
_entity_poly.pdbx_strand_id
1 'polypeptide(L)'
;MCRWLIKKVSKKYKDIYNVFASRSKSEKHCCVANHICCVVLIIVLLLINYDRIIAEITTPIRCSMAGDTVKVLMPVEEWQKQRGIEKLKPIKDVDESMQLFTLVYNLTPLEKKRITQTLKINHRVYELNSINLQTKIATYFSTQNYLNIFITHHFLMYDLELKRPIMTAEDIRGQYWTLMGPGSSWVECSKDNSQKLSMKAYQYNF
;
A
#
# COMPACT_ATOMS: atom_id res chain seq x y z
N MET A 1 43.45 -56.61 3.44
CA MET A 1 42.00 -56.36 3.54
C MET A 1 41.41 -55.43 2.45
N CYS A 2 42.18 -54.54 1.79
CA CYS A 2 41.62 -53.54 0.87
C CYS A 2 41.17 -54.03 -0.53
N ARG A 3 41.77 -55.08 -1.10
CA ARG A 3 41.39 -55.59 -2.46
C ARG A 3 39.99 -56.21 -2.52
N TRP A 4 39.51 -56.79 -1.42
CA TRP A 4 38.19 -57.43 -1.35
C TRP A 4 37.05 -56.41 -1.27
N LEU A 5 37.25 -55.33 -0.50
CA LEU A 5 36.31 -54.21 -0.40
C LEU A 5 36.15 -53.49 -1.75
N ILE A 6 37.23 -53.26 -2.49
CA ILE A 6 37.19 -52.58 -3.80
C ILE A 6 36.42 -53.43 -4.83
N LYS A 7 36.62 -54.75 -4.85
CA LYS A 7 35.83 -55.65 -5.74
C LYS A 7 34.35 -55.69 -5.36
N LYS A 8 34.02 -55.65 -4.06
CA LYS A 8 32.63 -55.67 -3.58
C LYS A 8 31.90 -54.35 -3.86
N VAL A 9 32.59 -53.22 -3.76
CA VAL A 9 32.06 -51.89 -4.12
C VAL A 9 31.90 -51.75 -5.63
N SER A 10 32.86 -52.21 -6.42
CA SER A 10 32.80 -52.19 -7.90
C SER A 10 31.63 -53.03 -8.43
N LYS A 11 31.40 -54.23 -7.86
CA LYS A 11 30.26 -55.07 -8.24
C LYS A 11 28.93 -54.42 -7.87
N LYS A 12 28.82 -53.86 -6.66
CA LYS A 12 27.62 -53.14 -6.21
C LYS A 12 27.31 -51.91 -7.08
N TYR A 13 28.32 -51.18 -7.54
CA TYR A 13 28.15 -50.06 -8.47
C TYR A 13 27.72 -50.51 -9.87
N LYS A 14 28.27 -51.63 -10.36
CA LYS A 14 27.91 -52.19 -11.67
C LYS A 14 26.48 -52.73 -11.69
N ASP A 15 26.04 -53.34 -10.60
CA ASP A 15 24.67 -53.83 -10.43
C ASP A 15 23.68 -52.66 -10.30
N ILE A 16 24.03 -51.59 -9.57
CA ILE A 16 23.23 -50.37 -9.50
C ILE A 16 23.14 -49.70 -10.89
N TYR A 17 24.25 -49.58 -11.61
CA TYR A 17 24.28 -49.00 -12.95
C TYR A 17 23.45 -49.83 -13.94
N ASN A 18 23.48 -51.16 -13.85
CA ASN A 18 22.66 -52.05 -14.67
C ASN A 18 21.16 -51.99 -14.31
N VAL A 19 20.80 -51.71 -13.05
CA VAL A 19 19.42 -51.43 -12.63
C VAL A 19 18.93 -50.09 -13.19
N PHE A 20 19.80 -49.08 -13.24
CA PHE A 20 19.48 -47.80 -13.88
C PHE A 20 19.43 -47.89 -15.41
N ALA A 21 20.35 -48.65 -16.04
CA ALA A 21 20.42 -48.82 -17.49
C ALA A 21 19.31 -49.74 -18.05
N SER A 22 18.88 -50.76 -17.29
CA SER A 22 17.72 -51.60 -17.67
C SER A 22 16.38 -50.91 -17.49
N ARG A 23 16.34 -49.77 -16.78
CA ARG A 23 15.20 -48.85 -16.71
C ARG A 23 15.10 -47.90 -17.92
N SER A 24 15.89 -48.05 -18.98
CA SER A 24 15.75 -47.17 -20.17
C SER A 24 14.42 -47.33 -20.95
N LYS A 25 13.59 -48.35 -20.65
CA LYS A 25 12.16 -48.37 -21.07
C LYS A 25 11.26 -47.42 -20.26
N SER A 26 11.78 -46.80 -19.20
CA SER A 26 11.07 -45.92 -18.26
C SER A 26 11.39 -44.43 -18.43
N GLU A 27 12.23 -44.04 -19.39
CA GLU A 27 12.53 -42.63 -19.66
C GLU A 27 11.26 -41.83 -19.98
N LYS A 28 10.31 -42.39 -20.74
CA LYS A 28 9.01 -41.76 -20.97
C LYS A 28 8.21 -41.57 -19.68
N HIS A 29 8.21 -42.54 -18.78
CA HIS A 29 7.51 -42.44 -17.49
C HIS A 29 8.21 -41.46 -16.54
N CYS A 30 9.55 -41.37 -16.56
CA CYS A 30 10.31 -40.41 -15.77
C CYS A 30 10.13 -38.98 -16.32
N CYS A 31 10.13 -38.79 -17.63
CA CYS A 31 9.79 -37.51 -18.27
C CYS A 31 8.35 -37.07 -17.96
N VAL A 32 7.37 -37.98 -18.01
CA VAL A 32 5.97 -37.67 -17.69
C VAL A 32 5.78 -37.38 -16.20
N ALA A 33 6.41 -38.15 -15.30
CA ALA A 33 6.36 -37.87 -13.86
C ALA A 33 7.04 -36.54 -13.50
N ASN A 34 8.20 -36.25 -14.10
CA ASN A 34 8.88 -34.96 -13.94
C ASN A 34 8.01 -33.81 -14.47
N HIS A 35 7.34 -34.00 -15.62
CA HIS A 35 6.42 -33.01 -16.17
C HIS A 35 5.21 -32.75 -15.24
N ILE A 36 4.59 -33.80 -14.70
CA ILE A 36 3.49 -33.66 -13.73
C ILE A 36 3.97 -32.94 -12.47
N CYS A 37 5.13 -33.31 -11.92
CA CYS A 37 5.71 -32.65 -10.77
C CYS A 37 6.02 -31.17 -11.05
N CYS A 38 6.56 -30.82 -12.21
CA CYS A 38 6.79 -29.44 -12.61
C CYS A 38 5.49 -28.65 -12.70
N VAL A 39 4.44 -29.20 -13.32
CA VAL A 39 3.13 -28.53 -13.42
C VAL A 39 2.52 -28.30 -12.05
N VAL A 40 2.54 -29.31 -11.17
CA VAL A 40 2.03 -29.17 -9.79
C VAL A 40 2.83 -28.11 -9.03
N LEU A 41 4.16 -28.09 -9.16
CA LEU A 41 5.01 -27.11 -8.49
C LEU A 41 4.73 -25.69 -9.00
N ILE A 42 4.53 -25.51 -10.31
CA ILE A 42 4.12 -24.21 -10.88
C ILE A 42 2.76 -23.76 -10.33
N ILE A 43 1.77 -24.65 -10.28
CA ILE A 43 0.44 -24.32 -9.74
C ILE A 43 0.53 -23.91 -8.27
N VAL A 44 1.30 -24.66 -7.47
CA VAL A 44 1.52 -24.35 -6.05
C VAL A 44 2.21 -22.99 -5.90
N LEU A 45 3.25 -22.70 -6.68
CA LEU A 45 3.92 -21.40 -6.66
C LEU A 45 2.98 -20.25 -7.05
N LEU A 46 2.12 -20.45 -8.04
CA LEU A 46 1.13 -19.45 -8.47
C LEU A 46 0.09 -19.17 -7.39
N LEU A 47 -0.46 -20.21 -6.74
CA LEU A 47 -1.42 -20.06 -5.65
C LEU A 47 -0.81 -19.31 -4.46
N ILE A 48 0.42 -19.68 -4.10
CA ILE A 48 1.16 -19.09 -2.99
C ILE A 48 1.55 -17.63 -3.27
N ASN A 49 1.78 -17.25 -4.53
CA ASN A 49 2.12 -15.88 -4.92
C ASN A 49 0.94 -15.10 -5.53
N TYR A 50 -0.29 -15.64 -5.47
CA TYR A 50 -1.45 -15.11 -6.19
C TYR A 50 -1.69 -13.63 -5.86
N ASP A 51 -1.78 -13.29 -4.57
CA ASP A 51 -2.01 -11.92 -4.12
C ASP A 51 -0.90 -10.98 -4.55
N ARG A 52 0.37 -11.45 -4.50
CA ARG A 52 1.53 -10.68 -4.93
C ARG A 52 1.47 -10.38 -6.43
N ILE A 53 1.23 -11.40 -7.24
CA ILE A 53 1.13 -11.27 -8.70
C ILE A 53 0.03 -10.27 -9.04
N ILE A 54 -1.13 -10.39 -8.40
CA ILE A 54 -2.25 -9.48 -8.61
C ILE A 54 -1.90 -8.05 -8.18
N ALA A 55 -1.33 -7.86 -6.99
CA ALA A 55 -0.96 -6.54 -6.49
C ALA A 55 0.05 -5.84 -7.41
N GLU A 56 1.11 -6.55 -7.82
CA GLU A 56 2.20 -6.01 -8.66
C GLU A 56 1.72 -5.69 -10.09
N ILE A 57 0.80 -6.48 -10.65
CA ILE A 57 0.29 -6.26 -12.02
C ILE A 57 -0.81 -5.19 -12.04
N THR A 58 -1.77 -5.27 -11.13
CA THR A 58 -2.99 -4.44 -11.22
C THR A 58 -2.83 -3.08 -10.57
N THR A 59 -1.95 -2.91 -9.58
CA THR A 59 -1.75 -1.61 -8.92
C THR A 59 -1.24 -0.54 -9.87
N PRO A 60 -0.20 -0.77 -10.70
CA PRO A 60 0.24 0.22 -11.69
C PRO A 60 -0.86 0.62 -12.67
N ILE A 61 -1.70 -0.33 -13.09
CA ILE A 61 -2.85 -0.07 -13.96
C ILE A 61 -3.85 0.84 -13.24
N ARG A 62 -4.23 0.50 -12.00
CA ARG A 62 -5.12 1.34 -11.17
C ARG A 62 -4.55 2.74 -10.95
N CYS A 63 -3.24 2.87 -10.73
CA CYS A 63 -2.56 4.16 -10.62
C CYS A 63 -2.70 4.99 -11.90
N SER A 64 -2.45 4.38 -13.07
CA SER A 64 -2.55 5.08 -14.36
C SER A 64 -3.98 5.55 -14.68
N MET A 65 -4.99 4.79 -14.25
CA MET A 65 -6.40 5.13 -14.45
C MET A 65 -6.88 6.25 -13.51
N ALA A 66 -6.25 6.41 -12.35
CA ALA A 66 -6.64 7.42 -11.36
C ALA A 66 -6.25 8.85 -11.75
N GLY A 67 -5.22 9.02 -12.61
CA GLY A 67 -4.76 10.32 -13.07
C GLY A 67 -4.22 11.20 -11.94
N ASP A 68 -4.51 12.51 -12.00
CA ASP A 68 -4.20 13.45 -10.91
C ASP A 68 -5.07 13.15 -9.68
N THR A 69 -4.43 12.57 -8.68
CA THR A 69 -5.09 12.13 -7.45
C THR A 69 -5.33 13.26 -6.46
N VAL A 70 -4.61 14.39 -6.58
CA VAL A 70 -4.76 15.56 -5.71
C VAL A 70 -5.60 16.63 -6.42
N LYS A 71 -6.75 16.98 -5.84
CA LYS A 71 -7.67 17.98 -6.38
C LYS A 71 -7.80 19.13 -5.39
N VAL A 72 -7.41 20.33 -5.83
CA VAL A 72 -7.67 21.58 -5.10
C VAL A 72 -9.08 22.01 -5.44
N LEU A 73 -9.94 22.10 -4.43
CA LEU A 73 -11.36 22.45 -4.57
C LEU A 73 -11.61 23.93 -4.27
N MET A 74 -10.80 24.51 -3.41
CA MET A 74 -10.82 25.94 -3.09
C MET A 74 -9.36 26.44 -3.12
N PRO A 75 -8.97 27.28 -4.09
CA PRO A 75 -7.65 27.89 -4.12
C PRO A 75 -7.36 28.74 -2.88
N VAL A 76 -6.07 28.94 -2.58
CA VAL A 76 -5.61 29.68 -1.40
C VAL A 76 -6.15 31.11 -1.38
N GLU A 77 -6.13 31.79 -2.53
CA GLU A 77 -6.59 33.17 -2.65
C GLU A 77 -8.10 33.30 -2.43
N GLU A 78 -8.88 32.33 -2.92
CA GLU A 78 -10.32 32.26 -2.68
C GLU A 78 -10.61 31.99 -1.20
N TRP A 79 -9.90 31.03 -0.63
CA TRP A 79 -10.01 30.68 0.79
C TRP A 79 -9.69 31.87 1.69
N GLN A 80 -8.58 32.57 1.44
CA GLN A 80 -8.20 33.80 2.15
C GLN A 80 -9.30 34.86 2.09
N LYS A 81 -9.85 35.10 0.90
CA LYS A 81 -10.94 36.07 0.71
C LYS A 81 -12.19 35.68 1.49
N GLN A 82 -12.55 34.40 1.52
CA GLN A 82 -13.72 33.91 2.28
C GLN A 82 -13.50 33.96 3.79
N ARG A 83 -12.26 33.74 4.25
CA ARG A 83 -11.88 33.84 5.68
C ARG A 83 -11.61 35.28 6.14
N GLY A 84 -11.51 36.24 5.22
CA GLY A 84 -11.11 37.62 5.56
C GLY A 84 -9.64 37.73 5.99
N ILE A 85 -8.76 36.87 5.48
CA ILE A 85 -7.34 36.85 5.81
C ILE A 85 -6.57 37.72 4.82
N GLU A 86 -6.04 38.85 5.29
CA GLU A 86 -5.27 39.77 4.45
C GLU A 86 -3.86 39.26 4.11
N LYS A 87 -3.23 38.53 5.03
CA LYS A 87 -1.86 38.02 4.86
C LYS A 87 -1.69 36.66 5.53
N LEU A 88 -1.07 35.73 4.80
CA LEU A 88 -0.67 34.43 5.35
C LEU A 88 0.66 34.56 6.08
N LYS A 89 0.81 33.79 7.16
CA LYS A 89 2.12 33.60 7.78
C LYS A 89 2.92 32.65 6.90
N PRO A 90 4.08 33.09 6.37
CA PRO A 90 4.96 32.20 5.64
C PRO A 90 5.45 31.09 6.59
N ILE A 91 5.21 29.85 6.21
CA ILE A 91 5.79 28.69 6.87
C ILE A 91 7.20 28.51 6.36
N LYS A 92 8.14 28.30 7.28
CA LYS A 92 9.57 28.24 6.98
C LYS A 92 9.98 26.94 6.29
N ASP A 93 9.41 25.82 6.75
CA ASP A 93 9.71 24.47 6.26
C ASP A 93 8.59 23.47 6.58
N VAL A 94 8.77 22.22 6.11
CA VAL A 94 7.83 21.10 6.31
C VAL A 94 7.68 20.76 7.79
N ASP A 95 8.75 20.88 8.59
CA ASP A 95 8.75 20.50 10.00
C ASP A 95 7.92 21.48 10.85
N GLU A 96 8.07 22.79 10.64
CA GLU A 96 7.21 23.80 11.26
C GLU A 96 5.75 23.49 10.94
N SER A 97 5.46 23.07 9.71
CA SER A 97 4.09 22.80 9.31
C SER A 97 3.51 21.52 9.89
N MET A 98 4.30 20.46 10.03
CA MET A 98 3.87 19.24 10.72
C MET A 98 3.50 19.50 12.18
N GLN A 99 4.14 20.49 12.83
CA GLN A 99 3.83 20.89 14.20
C GLN A 99 2.51 21.67 14.33
N LEU A 100 1.99 22.24 13.24
CA LEU A 100 0.71 22.97 13.25
C LEU A 100 -0.50 22.06 13.40
N PHE A 101 -0.37 20.79 13.05
CA PHE A 101 -1.46 19.81 13.10
C PHE A 101 -1.38 18.95 14.34
N THR A 102 -2.42 19.00 15.15
CA THR A 102 -2.63 18.07 16.26
C THR A 102 -3.32 16.82 15.75
N LEU A 103 -2.68 15.66 15.94
CA LEU A 103 -3.28 14.36 15.62
C LEU A 103 -4.49 14.08 16.54
N VAL A 104 -5.52 13.41 16.02
CA VAL A 104 -6.78 13.19 16.71
C VAL A 104 -6.61 12.52 18.08
N TYR A 105 -5.64 11.62 18.21
CA TYR A 105 -5.37 10.92 19.46
C TYR A 105 -4.76 11.82 20.55
N ASN A 106 -4.11 12.92 20.16
CA ASN A 106 -3.54 13.93 21.08
C ASN A 106 -4.56 14.99 21.53
N LEU A 107 -5.76 15.02 20.95
CA LEU A 107 -6.80 15.97 21.36
C LEU A 107 -7.34 15.63 22.75
N THR A 108 -7.57 16.67 23.55
CA THR A 108 -8.25 16.55 24.84
C THR A 108 -9.70 16.08 24.66
N PRO A 109 -10.33 15.50 25.69
CA PRO A 109 -11.74 15.11 25.62
C PRO A 109 -12.68 16.27 25.27
N LEU A 110 -12.35 17.49 25.71
CA LEU A 110 -13.13 18.69 25.41
C LEU A 110 -13.04 19.07 23.92
N GLU A 111 -11.83 19.03 23.35
CA GLU A 111 -11.60 19.32 21.93
C GLU A 111 -12.29 18.28 21.03
N LYS A 112 -12.17 16.99 21.36
CA LYS A 112 -12.86 15.91 20.64
C LYS A 112 -14.38 16.09 20.58
N LYS A 113 -15.00 16.64 21.64
CA LYS A 113 -16.43 16.95 21.66
C LYS A 113 -16.81 18.14 20.79
N ARG A 114 -15.90 19.10 20.58
CA ARG A 114 -16.15 20.33 19.82
C ARG A 114 -15.86 20.19 18.33
N ILE A 115 -14.98 19.28 17.97
CA ILE A 115 -14.57 19.05 16.58
C ILE A 115 -15.39 17.90 16.01
N THR A 116 -15.93 18.09 14.81
CA THR A 116 -16.64 17.04 14.08
C THR A 116 -15.71 15.84 13.83
N GLN A 117 -16.00 14.70 14.44
CA GLN A 117 -15.13 13.52 14.35
C GLN A 117 -15.30 12.76 13.02
N THR A 118 -16.48 12.84 12.41
CA THR A 118 -16.77 12.18 11.14
C THR A 118 -17.54 13.08 10.20
N LEU A 119 -17.25 12.99 8.90
CA LEU A 119 -17.95 13.69 7.83
C LEU A 119 -18.46 12.70 6.80
N LYS A 120 -19.67 12.94 6.28
CA LYS A 120 -20.20 12.18 5.15
C LYS A 120 -20.24 13.09 3.92
N ILE A 121 -19.40 12.80 2.93
CA ILE A 121 -19.32 13.54 1.66
C ILE A 121 -19.38 12.53 0.53
N ASN A 122 -20.23 12.76 -0.47
CA ASN A 122 -20.38 11.89 -1.64
C ASN A 122 -20.54 10.40 -1.28
N HIS A 123 -21.40 10.10 -0.31
CA HIS A 123 -21.65 8.74 0.22
C HIS A 123 -20.47 8.07 0.94
N ARG A 124 -19.34 8.76 1.12
CA ARG A 124 -18.18 8.26 1.84
C ARG A 124 -18.12 8.86 3.24
N VAL A 125 -17.83 8.02 4.23
CA VAL A 125 -17.57 8.45 5.60
C VAL A 125 -16.08 8.66 5.77
N TYR A 126 -15.72 9.84 6.22
CA TYR A 126 -14.36 10.26 6.52
C TYR A 126 -14.21 10.44 8.03
N GLU A 127 -13.11 9.97 8.58
CA GLU A 127 -12.75 10.05 9.99
C GLU A 127 -11.67 11.10 10.20
N LEU A 128 -11.78 11.86 11.29
CA LEU A 128 -10.81 12.89 11.63
C LEU A 128 -9.44 12.26 11.89
N ASN A 129 -8.43 12.71 11.14
CA ASN A 129 -7.04 12.31 11.33
C ASN A 129 -6.27 13.33 12.19
N SER A 130 -6.37 14.60 11.79
CA SER A 130 -5.60 15.70 12.38
C SER A 130 -6.31 17.03 12.19
N ILE A 131 -5.92 18.03 12.98
CA ILE A 131 -6.49 19.37 12.91
C ILE A 131 -5.45 20.42 13.27
N ASN A 132 -5.42 21.52 12.52
CA ASN A 132 -4.80 22.75 12.97
C ASN A 132 -5.81 23.50 13.85
N LEU A 133 -5.54 23.54 15.17
CA LEU A 133 -6.44 24.15 16.15
C LEU A 133 -6.54 25.67 16.02
N GLN A 134 -5.54 26.33 15.41
CA GLN A 134 -5.53 27.77 15.19
C GLN A 134 -6.39 28.13 13.98
N THR A 135 -6.14 27.49 12.84
CA THR A 135 -6.83 27.81 11.58
C THR A 135 -8.18 27.10 11.43
N LYS A 136 -8.46 26.13 12.30
CA LYS A 136 -9.64 25.25 12.26
C LYS A 136 -9.73 24.43 10.98
N ILE A 137 -8.60 24.16 10.34
CA ILE A 137 -8.54 23.25 9.20
C ILE A 137 -8.26 21.84 9.70
N ALA A 138 -9.12 20.90 9.31
CA ALA A 138 -9.02 19.51 9.67
C ALA A 138 -8.68 18.64 8.45
N THR A 139 -7.87 17.62 8.68
CA THR A 139 -7.65 16.53 7.73
C THR A 139 -8.46 15.33 8.17
N TYR A 140 -9.28 14.81 7.27
CA TYR A 140 -10.00 13.57 7.42
C TYR A 140 -9.48 12.53 6.42
N PHE A 141 -9.68 11.26 6.75
CA PHE A 141 -9.33 10.16 5.86
C PHE A 141 -10.43 9.10 5.82
N SER A 142 -10.47 8.33 4.74
CA SER A 142 -11.36 7.20 4.57
C SER A 142 -10.61 6.12 3.82
N THR A 143 -10.74 4.87 4.25
CA THR A 143 -10.06 3.75 3.60
C THR A 143 -11.08 2.85 2.92
N GLN A 144 -10.87 2.58 1.64
CA GLN A 144 -11.55 1.52 0.92
C GLN A 144 -10.59 0.36 0.75
N ASN A 145 -10.98 -0.82 1.21
CA ASN A 145 -10.17 -2.02 1.12
C ASN A 145 -11.01 -3.12 0.45
N TYR A 146 -10.48 -3.68 -0.63
CA TYR A 146 -11.06 -4.83 -1.33
C TYR A 146 -10.07 -6.00 -1.33
N LEU A 147 -10.54 -7.15 -0.84
CA LEU A 147 -9.80 -8.40 -0.72
C LEU A 147 -8.51 -8.33 0.11
N ASN A 148 -8.27 -7.25 0.88
CA ASN A 148 -6.97 -6.97 1.52
C ASN A 148 -5.79 -6.89 0.53
N ILE A 149 -6.09 -6.69 -0.76
CA ILE A 149 -5.11 -6.51 -1.82
C ILE A 149 -5.21 -5.08 -2.34
N PHE A 150 -6.42 -4.59 -2.58
CA PHE A 150 -6.65 -3.30 -3.19
C PHE A 150 -7.10 -2.28 -2.17
N ILE A 151 -6.18 -1.41 -1.78
CA ILE A 151 -6.44 -0.37 -0.79
C ILE A 151 -6.43 0.99 -1.47
N THR A 152 -7.40 1.82 -1.14
CA THR A 152 -7.44 3.23 -1.53
C THR A 152 -7.68 4.07 -0.28
N HIS A 153 -6.74 4.94 0.05
CA HIS A 153 -6.91 5.96 1.07
C HIS A 153 -7.39 7.25 0.40
N HIS A 154 -8.50 7.79 0.89
CA HIS A 154 -9.04 9.07 0.46
C HIS A 154 -8.79 10.07 1.56
N PHE A 155 -8.07 11.13 1.25
CA PHE A 155 -7.79 12.23 2.15
C PHE A 155 -8.69 13.42 1.79
N LEU A 156 -9.14 14.13 2.81
CA LEU A 156 -9.98 15.31 2.70
C LEU A 156 -9.44 16.37 3.65
N MET A 157 -9.03 17.51 3.11
CA MET A 157 -8.78 18.70 3.90
C MET A 157 -10.05 19.55 3.91
N TYR A 158 -10.46 19.97 5.09
CA TYR A 158 -11.76 20.58 5.32
C TYR A 158 -11.63 21.79 6.25
N ASP A 159 -12.23 22.90 5.84
CA ASP A 159 -12.33 24.09 6.67
C ASP A 159 -13.55 23.98 7.59
N LEU A 160 -13.34 23.95 8.91
CA LEU A 160 -14.42 23.83 9.88
C LEU A 160 -15.20 25.13 10.09
N GLU A 161 -14.62 26.30 9.79
CA GLU A 161 -15.31 27.59 9.90
C GLU A 161 -16.21 27.83 8.69
N LEU A 162 -15.67 27.63 7.48
CA LEU A 162 -16.43 27.75 6.24
C LEU A 162 -17.34 26.54 5.98
N LYS A 163 -17.10 25.42 6.68
CA LYS A 163 -17.77 24.13 6.48
C LYS A 163 -17.68 23.65 5.03
N ARG A 164 -16.49 23.75 4.44
CA ARG A 164 -16.25 23.41 3.02
C ARG A 164 -14.98 22.58 2.83
N PRO A 165 -15.00 21.61 1.89
CA PRO A 165 -13.78 20.96 1.41
C PRO A 165 -12.81 21.97 0.79
N ILE A 166 -11.54 21.91 1.18
CA ILE A 166 -10.46 22.70 0.57
C ILE A 166 -9.79 21.89 -0.54
N MET A 167 -9.47 20.63 -0.24
CA MET A 167 -8.81 19.74 -1.19
C MET A 167 -9.07 18.28 -0.86
N THR A 168 -8.93 17.42 -1.86
CA THR A 168 -8.96 15.97 -1.70
C THR A 168 -7.73 15.33 -2.32
N ALA A 169 -7.32 14.20 -1.78
CA ALA A 169 -6.30 13.35 -2.39
C ALA A 169 -6.67 11.87 -2.33
N GLU A 170 -6.15 11.09 -3.26
CA GLU A 170 -6.26 9.63 -3.25
C GLU A 170 -4.89 8.99 -3.28
N ASP A 171 -4.70 7.97 -2.46
CA ASP A 171 -3.51 7.12 -2.45
C ASP A 171 -3.95 5.68 -2.66
N ILE A 172 -3.52 5.10 -3.79
CA ILE A 172 -3.90 3.77 -4.23
C ILE A 172 -2.72 2.83 -3.98
N ARG A 173 -3.01 1.72 -3.30
CA ARG A 173 -2.02 0.73 -2.90
C ARG A 173 -2.50 -0.68 -3.24
N GLY A 174 -1.52 -1.52 -3.56
CA GLY A 174 -1.58 -2.97 -3.56
C GLY A 174 -0.97 -3.49 -2.27
N GLN A 175 -1.57 -4.50 -1.62
CA GLN A 175 -1.01 -5.17 -0.46
C GLN A 175 -0.92 -6.67 -0.75
N TYR A 176 0.15 -7.31 -0.28
CA TYR A 176 0.28 -8.76 -0.31
C TYR A 176 1.06 -9.27 0.89
N TRP A 177 0.74 -10.48 1.35
CA TRP A 177 1.47 -11.12 2.45
C TRP A 177 2.85 -11.59 2.01
N THR A 178 3.88 -11.36 2.83
CA THR A 178 5.23 -11.81 2.52
C THR A 178 5.37 -13.29 2.81
N LEU A 179 5.95 -14.03 1.86
CA LEU A 179 6.06 -15.49 1.97
C LEU A 179 7.07 -15.99 3.01
N MET A 180 8.09 -15.19 3.32
CA MET A 180 9.20 -15.58 4.19
C MET A 180 9.34 -14.70 5.42
N GLY A 181 8.27 -14.02 5.85
CA GLY A 181 8.31 -13.17 7.04
C GLY A 181 6.93 -12.83 7.58
N PRO A 182 6.83 -12.45 8.86
CA PRO A 182 5.60 -11.91 9.40
C PRO A 182 5.33 -10.54 8.77
N GLY A 183 4.15 -10.38 8.16
CA GLY A 183 3.69 -9.09 7.67
C GLY A 183 3.34 -9.06 6.19
N SER A 184 3.10 -7.85 5.72
CA SER A 184 2.66 -7.58 4.35
C SER A 184 3.59 -6.56 3.70
N SER A 185 3.72 -6.67 2.39
CA SER A 185 4.40 -5.71 1.54
C SER A 185 3.37 -4.89 0.76
N TRP A 186 3.82 -3.75 0.25
CA TRP A 186 2.99 -2.78 -0.44
C TRP A 186 3.53 -2.48 -1.82
N VAL A 187 2.62 -2.38 -2.79
CA VAL A 187 2.85 -1.79 -4.10
C VAL A 187 2.16 -0.43 -4.06
N GLU A 188 2.90 0.65 -4.21
CA GLU A 188 2.36 2.01 -4.12
C GLU A 188 2.38 2.65 -5.51
N CYS A 189 1.41 3.52 -5.80
CA CYS A 189 1.65 4.55 -6.82
C CYS A 189 2.85 5.40 -6.37
N SER A 190 3.60 6.02 -7.28
CA SER A 190 4.78 6.86 -6.92
C SER A 190 4.47 7.69 -5.66
N LYS A 191 5.37 7.66 -4.66
CA LYS A 191 5.21 8.03 -3.23
C LYS A 191 4.66 9.42 -2.87
N ASP A 192 4.15 10.17 -3.84
CA ASP A 192 4.04 11.61 -3.74
C ASP A 192 2.67 12.14 -3.33
N ASN A 193 1.58 11.39 -3.32
CA ASN A 193 0.25 12.03 -3.28
C ASN A 193 -0.15 12.56 -1.91
N SER A 194 0.08 11.79 -0.85
CA SER A 194 -0.12 12.26 0.53
C SER A 194 0.88 13.36 0.88
N GLN A 195 2.13 13.24 0.42
CA GLN A 195 3.14 14.28 0.58
C GLN A 195 2.78 15.56 -0.19
N LYS A 196 2.30 15.45 -1.43
CA LYS A 196 1.80 16.57 -2.25
C LYS A 196 0.59 17.23 -1.64
N LEU A 197 -0.33 16.45 -1.06
CA LEU A 197 -1.44 16.96 -0.26
C LEU A 197 -0.90 17.79 0.90
N SER A 198 -0.01 17.24 1.73
CA SER A 198 0.60 17.96 2.86
C SER A 198 1.31 19.24 2.40
N MET A 199 2.13 19.17 1.36
CA MET A 199 2.85 20.33 0.82
C MET A 199 1.91 21.43 0.33
N LYS A 200 0.81 21.08 -0.34
CA LYS A 200 -0.22 22.05 -0.76
C LYS A 200 -1.05 22.56 0.41
N ALA A 201 -1.36 21.70 1.38
CA ALA A 201 -2.09 22.05 2.60
C ALA A 201 -1.34 23.11 3.41
N TYR A 202 -0.01 23.12 3.36
CA TYR A 202 0.81 24.12 4.03
C TYR A 202 0.53 25.55 3.56
N GLN A 203 0.05 25.73 2.33
CA GLN A 203 -0.33 27.05 1.83
C GLN A 203 -1.58 27.63 2.53
N TYR A 204 -2.35 26.81 3.25
CA TYR A 204 -3.56 27.23 3.98
C TYR A 204 -3.26 27.41 5.47
N ASN A 205 -2.26 28.23 5.80
CA ASN A 205 -1.93 28.58 7.18
C ASN A 205 -1.74 30.09 7.34
N PHE A 206 -2.21 30.61 8.48
CA PHE A 206 -2.08 32.00 8.88
C PHE A 206 -1.51 32.09 10.30
#